data_AF-A0A5M3X3G1-F1
#
_entry.id   AF-A0A5M3X3G1-F1
#
_cell.length_a   1.000
_cell.length_b   1.000
_cell.length_c   1.000
_cell.angle_alpha   90.00
_cell.angle_beta   90.00
_cell.angle_gamma   90.00
#
_symmetry.space_group_name_H-M   'P 1'
#
loop_
_entity.id
_entity.type
_entity.pdbx_description
1 polymer ?
#
loop_
_entity_poly.entity_id
_entity_poly.type
_entity_poly.pdbx_seq_one_letter_code
_entity_poly.pdbx_strand_id
1 'polypeptide(L)' 'MLRTYQEIRDKVNELARESLLNQLPERARPQFLAEYEAVAEAAPERLQEFLHQWWMKAFES' A
#
# COMPACT_ATOMS: atom_id res chain seq x y z
N MET A 1 21.00 -10.09 -9.79
CA MET A 1 20.19 -8.88 -10.09
C MET A 1 18.75 -8.93 -9.56
N LEU A 2 18.11 -10.10 -9.37
CA LEU A 2 16.73 -10.20 -8.87
C LEU A 2 16.50 -9.74 -7.40
N ARG A 3 17.46 -9.95 -6.49
CA ARG A 3 17.34 -9.52 -5.07
C ARG A 3 17.11 -8.01 -4.92
N THR A 4 17.85 -7.22 -5.69
CA THR A 4 17.79 -5.75 -5.63
C THR A 4 16.43 -5.21 -6.08
N TYR A 5 15.78 -5.85 -7.05
CA TYR A 5 14.46 -5.41 -7.51
C TYR A 5 13.36 -5.67 -6.48
N GLN A 6 13.38 -6.84 -5.83
CA GLN A 6 12.44 -7.16 -4.76
C GLN A 6 12.62 -6.21 -3.57
N GLU A 7 13.86 -5.95 -3.14
CA GLU A 7 14.16 -4.99 -2.07
C GLU A 7 13.68 -3.57 -2.40
N ILE A 8 13.88 -3.10 -3.64
CA ILE A 8 13.38 -1.79 -4.09
C ILE A 8 11.86 -1.77 -4.08
N ARG A 9 11.20 -2.80 -4.63
CA ARG A 9 9.74 -2.88 -4.66
C ARG A 9 9.15 -2.86 -3.25
N ASP A 10 9.71 -3.66 -2.35
CA ASP A 10 9.22 -3.78 -0.98
C ASP A 10 9.43 -2.45 -0.23
N LYS A 11 10.55 -1.74 -0.49
CA LYS A 11 10.76 -0.40 0.06
C LYS A 11 9.80 0.64 -0.50
N VAL A 12 9.51 0.60 -1.80
CA VAL A 12 8.52 1.49 -2.43
C VAL A 12 7.13 1.26 -1.85
N ASN A 13 6.75 0.00 -1.64
CA ASN A 13 5.48 -0.38 -1.01
C ASN A 13 5.36 0.15 0.42
N GLU A 14 6.42 0.02 1.21
CA GLU A 14 6.47 0.55 2.58
C GLU A 14 6.26 2.07 2.60
N LEU A 15 6.99 2.80 1.75
CA LEU A 15 6.89 4.26 1.65
C LEU A 15 5.50 4.72 1.19
N ALA A 16 4.90 4.02 0.22
CA ALA A 16 3.55 4.31 -0.25
C ALA A 16 2.49 4.07 0.84
N ARG A 17 2.62 2.98 1.62
CA ARG A 17 1.75 2.72 2.78
C ARG A 17 1.86 3.83 3.82
N GLU A 18 3.07 4.23 4.20
CA GLU A 18 3.27 5.31 5.17
C GLU A 18 2.67 6.63 4.69
N SER A 19 2.87 6.95 3.42
CA SER A 19 2.34 8.18 2.84
C SER A 19 0.80 8.16 2.79
N LEU A 20 0.17 7.03 2.47
CA LEU A 20 -1.29 6.86 2.54
C LEU A 20 -1.80 7.04 3.97
N LEU A 21 -1.15 6.44 4.96
CA LEU A 21 -1.58 6.57 6.36
C LEU A 21 -1.57 8.03 6.84
N ASN A 22 -0.58 8.81 6.38
CA ASN A 22 -0.48 10.24 6.72
C ASN A 22 -1.55 11.08 6.03
N GLN A 23 -1.95 10.74 4.80
CA GLN A 23 -2.94 11.50 4.02
C GLN A 23 -4.38 11.08 4.30
N LEU A 24 -4.61 9.80 4.61
CA LEU A 24 -5.95 9.28 4.86
C LEU A 24 -6.53 9.85 6.16
N PRO A 25 -7.83 10.18 6.16
CA PRO A 25 -8.52 10.60 7.38
C PRO A 25 -8.52 9.45 8.39
N GLU A 26 -8.45 9.77 9.69
CA GLU A 26 -8.29 8.78 10.77
C GLU A 26 -9.33 7.66 10.71
N ARG A 27 -10.57 7.97 10.31
CA ARG A 27 -11.66 6.99 10.14
C ARG A 27 -11.40 5.92 9.07
N ALA A 28 -10.58 6.21 8.06
CA ALA A 28 -10.31 5.30 6.94
C ALA A 28 -9.03 4.47 7.14
N ARG A 29 -8.14 4.87 8.06
CA ARG A 29 -6.87 4.17 8.31
C ARG A 29 -7.05 2.72 8.76
N PRO A 30 -8.00 2.36 9.66
CA PRO A 30 -8.18 0.96 10.07
C PRO A 30 -8.59 0.07 8.90
N GLN A 31 -9.47 0.56 8.02
CA GLN A 31 -9.89 -0.18 6.84
C GLN A 31 -8.73 -0.38 5.86
N PHE A 32 -7.97 0.68 5.58
CA PHE A 32 -6.79 0.59 4.71
C PHE A 32 -5.77 -0.44 5.23
N LEU A 33 -5.46 -0.41 6.53
CA LEU A 33 -4.51 -1.35 7.14
C LEU A 33 -4.98 -2.80 7.04
N ALA A 34 -6.25 -3.06 7.36
CA ALA A 34 -6.81 -4.41 7.28
C ALA A 34 -6.79 -4.96 5.84
N GLU A 35 -7.15 -4.14 4.85
CA GLU A 35 -7.07 -4.54 3.44
C GLU A 35 -5.62 -4.72 2.97
N TYR A 36 -4.70 -3.85 3.41
CA TYR A 36 -3.27 -3.96 3.09
C TYR A 36 -2.69 -5.27 3.61
N GLU A 37 -2.95 -5.64 4.86
CA GLU A 37 -2.47 -6.88 5.47
C GLU A 37 -3.04 -8.11 4.75
N ALA A 38 -4.34 -8.10 4.43
CA ALA A 38 -4.97 -9.18 3.68
C ALA A 38 -4.35 -9.38 2.28
N VAL A 39 -4.03 -8.29 1.56
CA VAL A 39 -3.37 -8.38 0.25
C VAL A 39 -1.91 -8.82 0.41
N ALA A 40 -1.20 -8.34 1.43
CA ALA A 40 0.19 -8.72 1.68
C ALA A 40 0.35 -10.22 1.98
N GLU A 41 -0.61 -10.81 2.69
CA GLU A 41 -0.61 -12.25 3.00
C GLU A 41 -1.05 -13.10 1.80
N ALA A 42 -2.13 -12.71 1.11
CA ALA A 42 -2.73 -13.54 0.07
C ALA A 42 -2.06 -13.40 -1.31
N ALA A 43 -1.60 -12.20 -1.66
CA ALA A 43 -1.09 -11.88 -3.00
C ALA A 43 -0.12 -10.68 -2.96
N PRO A 44 1.11 -10.86 -2.40
CA PRO A 44 2.08 -9.77 -2.24
C PRO A 44 2.52 -9.13 -3.56
N GLU A 45 2.41 -9.82 -4.69
CA GLU A 45 2.65 -9.26 -6.03
C GLU A 45 1.61 -8.20 -6.44
N ARG A 46 0.40 -8.22 -5.84
CA ARG A 46 -0.68 -7.27 -6.13
C ARG A 46 -0.68 -6.04 -5.22
N LEU A 47 0.24 -5.99 -4.26
CA LEU A 47 0.31 -4.91 -3.29
C LEU A 47 0.49 -3.53 -3.95
N GLN A 48 1.24 -3.47 -5.05
CA GLN A 48 1.42 -2.24 -5.83
C GLN A 48 0.12 -1.74 -6.45
N GLU A 49 -0.69 -2.65 -7.03
CA GLU A 49 -2.01 -2.31 -7.58
C GLU A 49 -2.94 -1.81 -6.47
N PHE A 50 -2.96 -2.51 -5.33
CA PHE A 50 -3.76 -2.14 -4.17
C PHE A 50 -3.42 -0.72 -3.66
N LEU A 51 -2.14 -0.43 -3.47
CA LEU A 51 -1.67 0.88 -3.02
C LEU A 51 -2.04 1.97 -4.02
N HIS A 52 -1.91 1.69 -5.32
CA HIS A 52 -2.33 2.64 -6.37
C HIS A 52 -3.84 2.94 -6.33
N GLN A 53 -4.68 1.92 -6.15
CA GLN A 53 -6.14 2.10 -6.05
C GLN A 53 -6.52 2.93 -4.82
N TRP A 54 -5.88 2.70 -3.67
CA TRP A 54 -6.09 3.53 -2.48
C TRP A 54 -5.60 4.96 -2.66
N TRP A 55 -4.50 5.15 -3.38
CA TRP A 55 -4.02 6.47 -3.76
C TRP A 55 -5.09 7.21 -4.56
N MET A 56 -5.63 6.61 -5.61
CA MET A 56 -6.67 7.23 -6.42
C MET A 56 -7.91 7.60 -5.60
N LYS A 57 -8.37 6.70 -4.73
CA LYS A 57 -9.51 6.96 -3.82
C LYS A 57 -9.26 8.13 -2.86
N ALA A 58 -8.03 8.29 -2.38
CA ALA A 58 -7.67 9.35 -1.45
C ALA A 58 -7.66 10.74 -2.10
N PHE A 59 -7.39 10.84 -3.41
CA PHE A 59 -7.40 12.09 -4.16
C PHE A 59 -8.81 12.52 -4.63
N GLU A 60 -9.76 11.58 -4.73
CA GLU A 60 -11.14 11.86 -5.13
C GLU A 60 -12.06 12.30 -3.99
N SER A 61 -11.64 12.15 -2.72
CA SER A 61 -12.39 12.53 -1.51
C SER A 61 -11.86 13.80 -0.87
#